data_AF-A0A7S4G8C2-F1
#
_entry.id   AF-A0A7S4G8C2-F1
#
_cell.length_a   1.000
_cell.length_b   1.000
_cell.length_c   1.000
_cell.angle_alpha   90.00
_cell.angle_beta   90.00
_cell.angle_gamma   90.00
#
_symmetry.space_group_name_H-M   'P 1'
#
loop_
_entity.id
_entity.type
_entity.pdbx_description
1 polymer ?
#
loop_
_entity_poly.entity_id
_entity_poly.type
_entity_poly.pdbx_seq_one_letter_code
_entity_poly.pdbx_strand_id
1 'polypeptide(L)'
;FFRGHACRARAQQMGSRSLKRCNLEDHIVASLAKNGIFTAKDLLLRDRLVLQDLLDVTSMTVQQVLLKVSESVAPQPVAVTQIQQRFLPTQLQDLDKALNGGLPSGVVTEVVGCSGLG
;
A
#
# COMPACT_ATOMS: atom_id res chain seq x y z
N PHE A 1 -0.02 -20.24 24.25
CA PHE A 1 -0.98 -19.11 24.21
C PHE A 1 -0.17 -17.81 24.28
N PHE A 2 -0.47 -16.79 23.46
CA PHE A 2 0.30 -15.54 23.23
C PHE A 2 1.53 -15.60 22.29
N ARG A 3 1.31 -15.87 20.99
CA ARG A 3 2.28 -15.51 19.92
C ARG A 3 1.63 -15.02 18.61
N GLY A 4 0.42 -14.46 18.67
CA GLY A 4 -0.35 -14.08 17.47
C GLY A 4 -0.52 -12.59 17.20
N HIS A 5 -0.38 -11.71 18.20
CA HIS A 5 -0.79 -10.30 18.05
C HIS A 5 0.29 -9.39 17.45
N ALA A 6 1.58 -9.71 17.60
CA ALA A 6 2.66 -8.88 17.09
C ALA A 6 2.77 -8.91 15.55
N CYS A 7 2.41 -10.02 14.91
CA CYS A 7 2.47 -10.16 13.45
C CYS A 7 1.38 -9.37 12.73
N ARG A 8 0.21 -9.16 13.36
CA ARG A 8 -0.93 -8.43 12.76
C ARG A 8 -0.69 -6.92 12.65
N ALA A 9 -0.01 -6.30 13.63
CA ALA A 9 0.26 -4.87 13.61
C ALA A 9 1.28 -4.46 12.54
N ARG A 10 2.21 -5.35 12.18
CA ARG A 10 3.28 -5.08 11.19
C ARG A 10 2.77 -5.03 9.75
N ALA A 11 1.69 -5.76 9.45
CA ALA A 11 1.13 -5.86 8.10
C ALA A 11 0.25 -4.66 7.69
N GLN A 12 -0.29 -3.90 8.65
CA GLN A 12 -1.30 -2.87 8.37
C GLN A 12 -0.76 -1.50 7.93
N GLN A 13 0.56 -1.31 7.85
CA GLN A 13 1.16 0.01 7.54
C GLN A 13 2.41 -0.11 6.67
N MET A 14 2.38 -0.96 5.63
CA MET A 14 3.54 -1.09 4.73
C MET A 14 3.70 0.16 3.86
N GLY A 15 2.62 0.59 3.19
CA GLY A 15 2.64 1.81 2.37
C GLY A 15 2.73 3.11 3.17
N SER A 16 2.09 3.18 4.34
CA SER A 16 2.07 4.39 5.18
C SER A 16 3.32 4.55 6.07
N ARG A 17 4.33 3.68 5.91
CA ARG A 17 5.58 3.83 6.64
C ARG A 17 6.26 5.14 6.23
N SER A 18 6.60 5.97 7.23
CA SER A 18 7.34 7.21 7.00
C SER A 18 8.75 6.93 6.50
N LEU A 19 9.20 7.71 5.49
CA LEU A 19 10.53 7.58 4.88
C LEU A 19 11.68 7.87 5.85
N LYS A 20 11.42 8.66 6.91
CA LYS A 20 12.36 8.86 8.03
C LYS A 20 12.74 7.56 8.74
N ARG A 21 11.92 6.50 8.59
CA ARG A 21 12.15 5.17 9.19
C ARG A 21 12.73 4.16 8.21
N CYS A 22 13.02 4.57 6.98
CA CYS A 22 13.55 3.69 5.91
C CYS A 22 15.09 3.75 5.79
N ASN A 23 15.77 4.35 6.77
CA ASN A 23 17.24 4.46 6.81
C ASN A 23 17.84 5.10 5.55
N LEU A 24 17.18 6.13 5.00
CA LEU A 24 17.69 6.92 3.89
C LEU A 24 18.60 8.04 4.40
N GLU A 25 19.42 8.61 3.52
CA GLU A 25 20.21 9.79 3.86
C GLU A 25 19.29 11.00 4.12
N ASP A 26 19.61 11.79 5.14
CA ASP A 26 18.74 12.88 5.61
C ASP A 26 18.47 13.92 4.51
N HIS A 27 19.46 14.17 3.64
CA HIS A 27 19.31 15.12 2.55
C HIS A 27 18.29 14.64 1.49
N ILE A 28 18.26 13.34 1.20
CA ILE A 28 17.26 12.73 0.30
C ILE A 28 15.88 12.80 0.95
N VAL A 29 15.76 12.47 2.24
CA VAL A 29 14.48 12.54 2.96
C VAL A 29 13.94 13.98 2.99
N ALA A 30 14.81 14.97 3.20
CA ALA A 30 14.43 16.38 3.16
C ALA A 30 13.98 16.81 1.77
N SER A 31 14.66 16.37 0.70
CA SER A 31 14.27 16.68 -0.68
C SER A 31 12.92 16.04 -1.05
N LEU A 32 12.69 14.78 -0.66
CA LEU A 32 11.40 14.10 -0.84
C LEU A 32 10.27 14.82 -0.09
N ALA A 33 10.51 15.24 1.15
CA ALA A 33 9.53 15.96 1.96
C ALA A 33 9.16 17.33 1.35
N LYS A 34 10.13 18.06 0.78
CA LYS A 34 9.87 19.32 0.04
C LYS A 34 8.93 19.11 -1.15
N ASN A 35 8.99 17.94 -1.77
CA ASN A 35 8.16 17.56 -2.91
C ASN A 35 6.87 16.80 -2.50
N GLY A 36 6.49 16.84 -1.21
CA GLY A 36 5.25 16.24 -0.72
C GLY A 36 5.28 14.71 -0.62
N ILE A 37 6.47 14.09 -0.65
CA ILE A 37 6.66 12.64 -0.55
C ILE A 37 7.09 12.30 0.88
N PHE A 38 6.18 11.72 1.67
CA PHE A 38 6.42 11.48 3.11
C PHE A 38 6.43 10.00 3.48
N THR A 39 5.70 9.18 2.72
CA THR A 39 5.53 7.74 2.99
C THR A 39 6.12 6.87 1.89
N ALA A 40 6.35 5.61 2.20
CA ALA A 40 6.78 4.62 1.22
C ALA A 40 5.80 4.49 0.05
N LYS A 41 4.48 4.58 0.30
CA LYS A 41 3.45 4.59 -0.75
C LYS A 41 3.64 5.78 -1.69
N ASP A 42 3.83 6.97 -1.15
CA ASP A 42 4.00 8.19 -1.95
C ASP A 42 5.21 8.08 -2.87
N LEU A 43 6.29 7.46 -2.40
CA LEU A 43 7.50 7.24 -3.20
C LEU A 43 7.30 6.14 -4.25
N LEU A 44 6.79 4.98 -3.84
CA LEU A 44 6.70 3.78 -4.69
C LEU A 44 5.62 3.88 -5.77
N LEU A 45 4.66 4.81 -5.64
CA LEU A 45 3.67 5.11 -6.68
C LEU A 45 4.14 6.15 -7.70
N ARG A 46 5.35 6.72 -7.54
CA ARG A 46 5.90 7.69 -8.48
C ARG A 46 6.75 7.01 -9.54
N ASP A 47 6.72 7.59 -10.73
CA ASP A 47 7.60 7.15 -11.81
C ASP A 47 9.07 7.48 -11.48
N ARG A 48 9.98 6.60 -11.91
CA ARG A 48 11.42 6.75 -11.64
C ARG A 48 11.99 8.02 -12.26
N LEU A 49 11.54 8.44 -13.44
CA LEU A 49 12.05 9.64 -14.10
C LEU A 49 11.64 10.89 -13.32
N VAL A 50 10.37 10.93 -12.88
CA VAL A 50 9.88 12.01 -12.01
C VAL A 50 10.70 12.09 -10.73
N LEU A 51 11.08 10.96 -10.13
CA LEU A 51 11.93 10.96 -8.94
C LEU A 51 13.36 11.44 -9.21
N GLN A 52 13.93 11.16 -10.39
CA GLN A 52 15.24 11.69 -10.78
C GLN A 52 15.19 13.20 -10.91
N ASP A 53 14.17 13.74 -11.58
CA ASP A 53 14.00 15.17 -11.79
C ASP A 53 13.76 15.91 -10.46
N LEU A 54 12.94 15.34 -9.57
CA LEU A 54 12.63 15.97 -8.26
C LEU A 54 13.79 15.95 -7.28
N LEU A 55 14.64 14.93 -7.35
CA LEU A 55 15.77 14.76 -6.44
C LEU A 55 17.07 15.37 -6.98
N ASP A 56 17.13 15.64 -8.29
CA ASP A 56 18.34 16.05 -9.02
C ASP A 56 19.50 15.07 -8.76
N VAL A 57 19.20 13.77 -8.89
CA VAL A 57 20.18 12.68 -8.68
C VAL A 57 20.16 11.69 -9.83
N THR A 58 21.23 10.90 -9.93
CA THR A 58 21.37 9.90 -10.97
C THR A 58 20.30 8.79 -10.88
N SER A 59 19.98 8.17 -12.02
CA SER A 59 19.11 6.99 -12.08
C SER A 59 19.55 5.86 -11.13
N MET A 60 20.86 5.69 -10.94
CA MET A 60 21.42 4.69 -10.01
C MET A 60 21.07 5.01 -8.56
N THR A 61 21.21 6.28 -8.15
CA THR A 61 20.84 6.73 -6.81
C THR A 61 19.35 6.53 -6.55
N VAL A 62 18.49 6.89 -7.51
CA VAL A 62 17.04 6.67 -7.38
C VAL A 62 16.72 5.17 -7.26
N GLN A 63 17.38 4.32 -8.04
CA GLN A 63 17.19 2.87 -7.95
C GLN A 63 17.59 2.32 -6.57
N GLN A 64 18.71 2.79 -5.99
CA GLN A 64 19.13 2.39 -4.65
C GLN A 64 18.13 2.84 -3.57
N VAL A 65 17.63 4.07 -3.67
CA VAL A 65 16.58 4.59 -2.77
C VAL A 65 15.32 3.74 -2.85
N LEU A 66 14.84 3.45 -4.07
CA LEU A 66 13.65 2.62 -4.29
C LEU A 66 13.83 1.21 -3.75
N LEU A 67 14.98 0.59 -3.96
CA LEU A 67 15.29 -0.74 -3.46
C LEU A 67 15.30 -0.77 -1.93
N LYS A 68 15.99 0.18 -1.29
CA LYS A 68 16.08 0.27 0.16
C LYS A 68 14.72 0.50 0.83
N VAL A 69 13.89 1.38 0.24
CA VAL A 69 12.52 1.60 0.74
C VAL A 69 11.67 0.35 0.53
N SER A 70 11.75 -0.29 -0.64
CA SER A 70 11.00 -1.52 -0.96
C SER A 70 11.33 -2.64 0.02
N GLU A 71 12.61 -2.92 0.27
CA GLU A 71 13.03 -3.92 1.25
C GLU A 71 12.52 -3.63 2.66
N SER A 72 12.47 -2.34 3.04
CA SER A 72 11.96 -1.95 4.35
C SER A 72 10.47 -2.26 4.51
N VAL A 73 9.67 -2.14 3.45
CA VAL A 73 8.21 -2.29 3.49
C VAL A 73 7.70 -3.59 2.90
N ALA A 74 8.57 -4.43 2.32
CA ALA A 74 8.19 -5.68 1.70
C ALA A 74 7.50 -6.60 2.73
N PRO A 75 6.34 -7.18 2.39
CA PRO A 75 5.75 -8.22 3.21
C PRO A 75 6.64 -9.45 3.19
N GLN A 76 6.56 -10.28 4.23
CA GLN A 76 7.14 -11.61 4.19
C GLN A 76 6.47 -12.42 3.08
N PRO A 77 7.19 -13.32 2.38
CA PRO A 77 6.57 -14.25 1.46
C PRO A 77 5.52 -15.10 2.20
N VAL A 78 4.33 -15.21 1.62
CA VAL A 78 3.19 -15.92 2.19
C VAL A 78 2.65 -16.89 1.14
N ALA A 79 2.25 -18.10 1.55
CA ALA A 79 1.63 -19.05 0.65
C ALA A 79 0.25 -18.55 0.20
N VAL A 80 -0.17 -18.86 -1.04
CA VAL A 80 -1.47 -18.40 -1.58
C VAL A 80 -2.63 -18.81 -0.69
N THR A 81 -2.56 -19.98 -0.04
CA THR A 81 -3.58 -20.49 0.90
C THR A 81 -3.75 -19.64 2.16
N GLN A 82 -2.77 -18.80 2.48
CA GLN A 82 -2.80 -17.90 3.63
C GLN A 82 -3.27 -16.48 3.24
N ILE A 83 -3.38 -16.18 1.94
CA ILE A 83 -3.95 -14.93 1.44
C ILE A 83 -5.47 -15.04 1.50
N GLN A 84 -6.11 -14.19 2.30
CA GLN A 84 -7.56 -14.16 2.46
C GLN A 84 -8.11 -12.84 1.94
N GLN A 85 -9.05 -12.91 1.01
CA GLN A 85 -9.83 -11.76 0.57
C GLN A 85 -10.76 -11.32 1.71
N ARG A 86 -10.79 -10.01 1.97
CA ARG A 86 -11.73 -9.43 2.94
C ARG A 86 -12.94 -8.88 2.21
N PHE A 87 -14.12 -9.06 2.78
CA PHE A 87 -15.38 -8.59 2.23
C PHE A 87 -16.03 -7.57 3.17
N LEU A 88 -16.71 -6.58 2.59
CA LEU A 88 -17.50 -5.56 3.27
C LEU A 88 -18.99 -5.96 3.13
N PRO A 89 -19.70 -6.22 4.24
CA PRO A 89 -21.10 -6.65 4.17
C PRO A 89 -22.00 -5.51 3.68
N THR A 90 -22.97 -5.85 2.82
CA THR A 90 -23.97 -4.90 2.31
C THR A 90 -25.17 -4.74 3.25
N GLN A 91 -25.25 -5.56 4.31
CA GLN A 91 -26.38 -5.66 5.25
C GLN A 91 -27.66 -6.23 4.62
N LEU A 92 -27.60 -6.68 3.37
CA LEU A 92 -28.68 -7.36 2.65
C LEU A 92 -28.29 -8.83 2.48
N GLN A 93 -28.87 -9.72 3.29
CA GLN A 93 -28.41 -11.12 3.39
C GLN A 93 -28.36 -11.85 2.05
N ASP A 94 -29.37 -11.67 1.20
CA ASP A 94 -29.41 -12.38 -0.09
C ASP A 94 -28.43 -11.80 -1.11
N LEU A 95 -28.17 -10.49 -1.04
CA LEU A 95 -27.13 -9.85 -1.83
C LEU A 95 -25.73 -10.29 -1.37
N ASP A 96 -25.48 -10.33 -0.06
CA ASP A 96 -24.20 -10.81 0.48
C ASP A 96 -23.96 -12.28 0.12
N LYS A 97 -24.99 -13.14 0.11
CA LYS A 97 -24.89 -14.51 -0.40
C LYS A 97 -24.52 -14.54 -1.88
N ALA A 98 -25.19 -13.74 -2.71
CA ALA A 98 -24.92 -13.64 -4.14
C ALA A 98 -23.51 -13.11 -4.45
N LEU A 99 -22.98 -12.24 -3.58
CA LEU A 99 -21.62 -11.67 -3.66
C LEU A 99 -20.57 -12.49 -2.90
N ASN A 100 -20.89 -13.71 -2.46
CA ASN A 100 -19.98 -14.59 -1.72
C ASN A 100 -19.39 -13.98 -0.44
N GLY A 101 -20.17 -13.14 0.26
CA GLY A 101 -19.80 -12.52 1.54
C GLY A 101 -19.80 -10.99 1.53
N GLY A 102 -20.12 -10.35 0.41
CA GLY A 102 -20.26 -8.90 0.28
C GLY A 102 -19.32 -8.29 -0.75
N LEU A 103 -18.98 -7.00 -0.60
CA LEU A 103 -18.11 -6.30 -1.55
C LEU A 103 -16.63 -6.60 -1.26
N PRO A 104 -15.83 -7.06 -2.24
CA PRO A 104 -14.40 -7.32 -2.02
C PRO A 104 -13.62 -6.03 -1.69
N SER A 105 -12.83 -6.08 -0.63
CA SER A 105 -11.96 -4.96 -0.21
C SER A 105 -10.71 -4.87 -1.10
N GLY A 106 -10.24 -3.65 -1.36
CA GLY A 106 -9.00 -3.39 -2.09
C GLY A 106 -9.14 -3.49 -3.61
N VAL A 107 -10.37 -3.58 -4.12
CA VAL A 107 -10.70 -3.49 -5.54
C VAL A 107 -11.76 -2.41 -5.76
N VAL A 108 -11.96 -2.00 -7.01
CA VAL A 108 -13.05 -1.10 -7.40
C VAL A 108 -14.24 -1.97 -7.81
N THR A 109 -15.41 -1.73 -7.24
CA THR A 109 -16.67 -2.39 -7.62
C THR A 109 -17.62 -1.35 -8.21
N GLU A 110 -18.20 -1.67 -9.36
CA GLU A 110 -19.17 -0.83 -10.06
C GLU A 110 -20.60 -1.35 -9.81
N VAL A 111 -21.54 -0.44 -9.60
CA VAL A 111 -22.97 -0.75 -9.42
C VAL A 111 -23.75 -0.05 -10.52
N VAL A 112 -24.54 -0.81 -11.27
CA VAL A 112 -25.29 -0.31 -12.43
C VAL A 112 -26.75 -0.73 -12.32
N GLY A 113 -27.67 0.18 -12.63
CA GLY A 113 -29.10 -0.08 -12.62
C GLY A 113 -29.91 1.07 -13.21
N CYS A 114 -31.19 0.81 -13.50
CA CYS A 114 -32.15 1.86 -13.86
C CYS A 114 -32.31 2.88 -12.73
N SER A 115 -32.76 4.08 -13.08
CA SER A 115 -33.11 5.12 -12.11
C SER A 115 -34.15 4.62 -11.10
N GLY A 116 -33.94 4.91 -9.82
CA GLY A 116 -34.87 4.54 -8.74
C GLY A 116 -34.63 3.16 -8.10
N LEU A 117 -33.56 2.44 -8.44
CA LEU A 117 -33.23 1.12 -7.88
C LEU A 117 -32.33 1.14 -6.62
N GLY A 118 -31.93 2.34 -6.18
CA GLY A 118 -31.02 2.53 -5.04
C GLY A 118 -31.58 2.03 -3.73
#